data_AF-A0A2J4R6H4-F1
#
_entry.id   AF-A0A2J4R6H4-F1
#
_cell.length_a   1.000
_cell.length_b   1.000
_cell.length_c   1.000
_cell.angle_alpha   90.00
_cell.angle_beta   90.00
_cell.angle_gamma   90.00
#
_symmetry.space_group_name_H-M   'P 1'
#
loop_
_entity.id
_entity.type
_entity.pdbx_description
1 polymer ?
#
loop_
_entity_poly.entity_id
_entity_poly.type
_entity_poly.pdbx_seq_one_letter_code
_entity_poly.pdbx_strand_id
1 'polypeptide(L)'
;MKLIVTEDYAEMSLVASHHVLGYITAPRRVNLAVTAGSTPKKMYEHLTAAVKGKSFYSQVHYYNFDEIPFRGQDREGVTISNLRSLFFTPAQIPEENIHPLSHENFRHHDQRLQNEGGLDLIVMGLGA
;
A
#
# COMPACT_ATOMS: atom_id res chain seq x y z
N MET A 1 13.60 -15.98 8.67
CA MET A 1 13.80 -14.63 8.11
C MET A 1 14.71 -14.76 6.88
N LYS A 2 14.38 -14.10 5.76
CA LYS A 2 15.22 -14.07 4.55
C LYS A 2 15.72 -12.64 4.36
N LEU A 3 17.04 -12.44 4.31
CA LEU A 3 17.66 -11.15 4.01
C LEU A 3 18.04 -11.12 2.53
N ILE A 4 17.66 -10.05 1.83
CA ILE A 4 18.03 -9.81 0.43
C ILE A 4 18.83 -8.51 0.42
N VAL A 5 20.05 -8.59 -0.10
CA VAL A 5 20.95 -7.44 -0.27
C VAL A 5 21.06 -7.19 -1.76
N THR A 6 20.78 -5.96 -2.18
CA THR A 6 20.88 -5.49 -3.56
C THR A 6 22.00 -4.48 -3.67
N GLU A 7 22.46 -4.21 -4.90
CA GLU A 7 23.54 -3.26 -5.17
C GLU A 7 23.19 -1.85 -4.73
N ASP A 8 21.97 -1.40 -5.06
CA ASP A 8 21.56 -0.02 -4.82
C ASP A 8 20.04 0.13 -4.59
N TYR A 9 19.61 1.39 -4.43
CA TYR A 9 18.20 1.76 -4.26
C TYR A 9 17.34 1.37 -5.46
N ALA A 10 17.87 1.42 -6.68
CA ALA A 10 17.13 1.10 -7.89
C ALA A 10 16.83 -0.39 -7.95
N GLU A 11 17.84 -1.23 -7.71
CA GLU A 11 17.67 -2.68 -7.66
C GLU A 11 16.78 -3.09 -6.49
N MET A 12 16.97 -2.52 -5.29
CA MET A 12 16.09 -2.76 -4.13
C MET A 12 14.63 -2.48 -4.48
N SER A 13 14.36 -1.35 -5.13
CA SER A 13 13.01 -0.92 -5.50
C SER A 13 12.38 -1.86 -6.53
N LEU A 14 13.16 -2.32 -7.52
CA LEU A 14 12.70 -3.27 -8.52
C LEU A 14 12.41 -4.63 -7.90
N VAL A 15 13.34 -5.17 -7.11
CA VAL A 15 13.18 -6.46 -6.42
C VAL A 15 11.98 -6.44 -5.48
N ALA A 16 11.80 -5.37 -4.70
CA ALA A 16 10.63 -5.19 -3.84
C ALA A 16 9.32 -5.19 -4.66
N SER A 17 9.30 -4.53 -5.82
CA SER A 17 8.10 -4.52 -6.68
C SER A 17 7.73 -5.91 -7.16
N HIS A 18 8.69 -6.77 -7.51
CA HIS A 18 8.42 -8.15 -7.89
C HIS A 18 7.84 -8.99 -6.74
N HIS A 19 8.33 -8.76 -5.52
CA HIS A 19 7.75 -9.41 -4.33
C HIS A 19 6.29 -9.01 -4.12
N VAL A 20 5.97 -7.71 -4.21
CA VAL A 20 4.59 -7.22 -4.07
C VAL A 20 3.70 -7.70 -5.23
N LEU A 21 4.23 -7.77 -6.46
CA LEU A 21 3.50 -8.32 -7.61
C LEU A 21 3.11 -9.79 -7.43
N GLY A 22 3.91 -10.57 -6.69
CA GLY A 22 3.54 -11.94 -6.31
C GLY A 22 2.22 -12.02 -5.54
N TYR A 23 1.89 -11.00 -4.75
CA TYR A 23 0.59 -10.91 -4.06
C TYR A 23 -0.50 -10.31 -4.96
N ILE A 24 -0.19 -9.25 -5.69
CA ILE A 24 -1.15 -8.58 -6.61
C ILE A 24 -1.71 -9.57 -7.65
N THR A 25 -0.87 -10.49 -8.13
CA THR A 25 -1.23 -11.48 -9.15
C THR A 25 -1.98 -12.70 -8.60
N ALA A 26 -2.24 -12.76 -7.29
CA ALA A 26 -2.99 -13.85 -6.70
C ALA A 26 -4.44 -13.89 -7.25
N PRO A 27 -5.01 -15.08 -7.51
CA PRO A 27 -6.34 -15.22 -8.11
C PRO A 27 -7.50 -15.01 -7.11
N ARG A 28 -7.18 -14.68 -5.85
CA ARG A 28 -8.13 -14.47 -4.76
C ARG A 28 -7.94 -13.08 -4.17
N ARG A 29 -8.90 -12.65 -3.34
CA ARG A 29 -8.74 -11.43 -2.54
C ARG A 29 -7.42 -11.46 -1.78
N VAL A 30 -6.69 -10.35 -1.85
CA VAL A 30 -5.51 -10.09 -1.03
C VAL A 30 -5.59 -8.71 -0.40
N ASN A 31 -5.22 -8.61 0.87
CA ASN A 31 -5.25 -7.39 1.66
C ASN A 31 -3.81 -6.95 1.96
N LEU A 32 -3.39 -5.82 1.38
CA LEU A 32 -2.02 -5.32 1.43
C LEU A 32 -1.95 -4.02 2.24
N ALA A 33 -1.21 -4.04 3.34
CA ALA A 33 -0.90 -2.82 4.07
C ALA A 33 0.43 -2.22 3.54
N VAL A 34 0.44 -0.94 3.18
CA VAL A 34 1.54 -0.33 2.40
C VAL A 34 2.03 0.98 3.00
N THR A 35 3.35 1.20 2.94
CA THR A 35 4.03 2.35 3.56
C THR A 35 4.10 3.57 2.66
N ALA A 36 4.01 4.76 3.25
CA ALA A 36 4.35 6.01 2.58
C ALA A 36 5.86 6.31 2.70
N GLY A 37 6.25 7.58 2.53
CA GLY A 37 7.64 8.02 2.66
C GLY A 37 8.45 7.92 1.37
N SER A 38 9.74 8.24 1.44
CA SER A 38 10.63 8.32 0.28
C SER A 38 11.12 6.95 -0.20
N THR A 39 11.39 6.02 0.73
CA THR A 39 11.92 4.69 0.42
C THR A 39 11.08 3.92 -0.62
N PRO A 40 9.74 3.80 -0.53
CA PRO A 40 8.97 3.02 -1.49
C PRO A 40 8.71 3.73 -2.83
N LYS A 41 9.16 4.98 -3.04
CA LYS A 41 8.78 5.79 -4.21
C LYS A 41 9.04 5.07 -5.54
N LYS A 42 10.27 4.58 -5.76
CA LYS A 42 10.62 3.90 -7.02
C LYS A 42 9.99 2.51 -7.14
N MET A 43 9.71 1.83 -6.01
CA MET A 43 8.90 0.61 -6.03
C MET A 43 7.48 0.90 -6.54
N TYR A 44 6.84 2.00 -6.10
CA TYR A 44 5.53 2.39 -6.59
C TYR A 44 5.51 2.82 -8.05
N GLU A 45 6.59 3.40 -8.58
CA GLU A 45 6.74 3.67 -10.01
C GLU A 45 6.70 2.36 -10.83
N HIS A 46 7.42 1.32 -10.38
CA HIS A 46 7.38 -0.01 -11.01
C HIS A 46 6.00 -0.66 -10.89
N LEU A 47 5.38 -0.63 -9.70
CA LEU A 47 4.04 -1.18 -9.49
C LEU A 47 2.98 -0.46 -10.34
N THR A 48 3.05 0.87 -10.41
CA THR A 48 2.18 1.69 -11.25
C THR A 48 2.25 1.24 -12.70
N ALA A 49 3.45 1.11 -13.27
CA ALA A 49 3.63 0.64 -14.64
C ALA A 49 3.05 -0.77 -14.84
N ALA A 50 3.20 -1.64 -13.83
CA ALA A 50 2.71 -3.00 -13.87
C ALA A 50 1.18 -3.10 -13.80
N VAL A 51 0.48 -2.27 -13.02
CA VAL A 51 -0.97 -2.44 -12.75
C VAL A 51 -1.89 -1.42 -13.43
N LYS A 52 -1.38 -0.24 -13.83
CA LYS A 52 -2.19 0.84 -14.39
C LYS A 52 -3.02 0.35 -15.59
N GLY A 53 -4.32 0.69 -15.56
CA GLY A 53 -5.28 0.35 -16.61
C GLY A 53 -5.66 -1.14 -16.70
N LYS A 54 -5.27 -1.97 -15.72
CA LYS A 54 -5.56 -3.41 -15.72
C LYS A 54 -6.64 -3.72 -14.68
N SER A 55 -7.85 -3.98 -15.16
CA SER A 55 -9.01 -4.29 -14.31
C SER A 55 -8.95 -5.69 -13.68
N PHE A 56 -8.12 -6.59 -14.19
CA PHE A 56 -8.01 -7.97 -13.69
C PHE A 56 -7.23 -8.12 -12.37
N TYR A 57 -6.88 -7.01 -11.72
CA TYR A 57 -6.35 -6.98 -10.35
C TYR A 57 -7.36 -6.39 -9.35
N SER A 58 -8.65 -6.38 -9.68
CA SER A 58 -9.72 -5.83 -8.85
C SER A 58 -9.91 -6.53 -7.49
N GLN A 59 -9.28 -7.68 -7.28
CA GLN A 59 -9.29 -8.42 -6.00
C GLN A 59 -8.25 -7.91 -4.99
N VAL A 60 -7.41 -6.93 -5.34
CA VAL A 60 -6.35 -6.42 -4.46
C VAL A 60 -6.87 -5.23 -3.66
N HIS A 61 -6.83 -5.33 -2.35
CA HIS A 61 -7.29 -4.29 -1.42
C HIS A 61 -6.10 -3.68 -0.67
N TYR A 62 -6.07 -2.35 -0.54
CA TYR A 62 -4.95 -1.60 0.01
C TYR A 62 -5.32 -0.86 1.29
N TYR A 63 -4.43 -0.89 2.28
CA TYR A 63 -4.60 -0.28 3.59
C TYR A 63 -3.36 0.56 3.92
N ASN A 64 -3.55 1.75 4.50
CA ASN A 64 -2.50 2.41 5.27
C ASN A 64 -2.49 1.83 6.70
N PHE A 65 -1.32 1.76 7.32
CA PHE A 65 -1.15 1.19 8.66
C PHE A 65 -0.87 2.23 9.75
N ASP A 66 -0.74 3.50 9.37
CA ASP A 66 -0.75 4.65 10.26
C ASP A 66 -1.51 5.81 9.58
N GLU A 67 -1.91 6.81 10.37
CA GLU A 67 -2.44 8.05 9.83
C GLU A 67 -2.16 9.23 10.77
N ILE A 68 -1.87 10.39 10.18
CA ILE A 68 -1.65 11.66 10.89
C ILE A 68 -2.63 12.70 10.33
N PRO A 69 -3.67 13.11 11.08
CA PRO A 69 -4.60 14.13 10.61
C PRO A 69 -3.98 15.53 10.63
N PHE A 70 -4.47 16.41 9.77
CA PHE A 70 -4.14 17.84 9.81
C PHE A 70 -5.00 18.54 10.87
N ARG A 71 -4.35 19.14 11.87
CA ARG A 71 -5.06 19.79 12.99
C ARG A 71 -6.02 20.87 12.49
N GLY A 72 -7.30 20.72 12.82
CA GLY A 72 -8.35 21.69 12.50
C GLY A 72 -8.78 21.72 11.03
N GLN A 73 -8.40 20.71 10.23
CA GLN A 73 -8.82 20.59 8.84
C GLN A 73 -9.64 19.31 8.65
N ASP A 74 -10.78 19.44 7.98
CA ASP A 74 -11.61 18.31 7.55
C ASP A 74 -11.15 17.85 6.16
N ARG A 75 -10.06 17.08 6.15
CA ARG A 75 -9.42 16.53 4.95
C ARG A 75 -8.72 15.22 5.28
N GLU A 76 -8.38 14.48 4.24
CA GLU A 76 -7.51 13.31 4.35
C GLU A 76 -6.17 13.65 5.04
N GLY A 77 -5.72 12.70 5.87
CA GLY A 77 -4.47 12.79 6.61
C GLY A 77 -3.23 12.67 5.72
N VAL A 78 -2.07 12.80 6.34
CA VAL A 78 -0.75 12.82 5.67
C VAL A 78 -0.49 11.50 4.94
N THR A 79 -0.75 10.36 5.59
CA THR A 79 -0.35 9.04 5.06
C THR A 79 -1.17 8.68 3.84
N ILE A 80 -2.50 8.72 3.92
CA ILE A 80 -3.34 8.39 2.77
C ILE A 80 -3.14 9.37 1.61
N SER A 81 -2.99 10.67 1.89
CA SER A 81 -2.69 11.68 0.87
C SER A 81 -1.40 11.36 0.10
N ASN A 82 -0.35 10.94 0.82
CA ASN A 82 0.92 10.55 0.21
C ASN A 82 0.80 9.26 -0.60
N LEU A 83 0.09 8.24 -0.10
CA LEU A 83 -0.11 7.00 -0.84
C LEU A 83 -0.92 7.22 -2.13
N ARG A 84 -1.92 8.11 -2.09
CA ARG A 84 -2.64 8.53 -3.31
C ARG A 84 -1.70 9.14 -4.34
N SER A 85 -0.85 10.06 -3.91
CA SER A 85 0.13 10.73 -4.78
C SER A 85 1.18 9.76 -5.35
N LEU A 86 1.75 8.90 -4.50
CA LEU A 86 2.83 7.99 -4.86
C LEU A 86 2.35 6.83 -5.75
N PHE A 87 1.14 6.32 -5.50
CA PHE A 87 0.71 5.05 -6.08
C PHE A 87 -0.76 5.02 -6.49
N PHE A 88 -1.72 5.27 -5.60
CA PHE A 88 -3.12 4.92 -5.90
C PHE A 88 -3.69 5.70 -7.09
N THR A 89 -3.47 7.01 -7.14
CA THR A 89 -3.91 7.85 -8.25
C THR A 89 -3.16 7.53 -9.56
N PRO A 90 -1.81 7.51 -9.62
CA PRO A 90 -1.12 7.22 -10.87
C PRO A 90 -1.36 5.79 -11.38
N ALA A 91 -1.56 4.82 -10.48
CA ALA A 91 -1.87 3.42 -10.79
C ALA A 91 -3.36 3.16 -11.08
N GLN A 92 -4.23 4.16 -10.89
CA GLN A 92 -5.68 4.07 -11.12
C GLN A 92 -6.34 2.97 -10.26
N ILE A 93 -5.96 2.90 -8.99
CA ILE A 93 -6.58 1.97 -8.04
C ILE A 93 -8.02 2.43 -7.75
N PRO A 94 -9.03 1.55 -7.87
CA PRO A 94 -10.41 1.90 -7.54
C PRO A 94 -10.58 2.28 -6.07
N GLU A 95 -11.46 3.23 -5.77
CA GLU A 95 -11.66 3.71 -4.40
C GLU A 95 -12.23 2.63 -3.48
N GLU A 96 -13.07 1.74 -4.01
CA GLU A 96 -13.62 0.58 -3.30
C GLU A 96 -12.53 -0.43 -2.86
N ASN A 97 -11.34 -0.35 -3.45
CA ASN A 97 -10.17 -1.16 -3.12
C ASN A 97 -9.20 -0.44 -2.17
N ILE A 98 -9.49 0.80 -1.78
CA ILE A 98 -8.67 1.59 -0.85
C ILE A 98 -9.41 1.67 0.48
N HIS A 99 -8.71 1.38 1.58
CA HIS A 99 -9.30 1.29 2.91
C HIS A 99 -8.54 2.18 3.89
N PRO A 100 -8.90 3.48 3.97
CA PRO A 100 -8.21 4.42 4.83
C PRO A 100 -8.41 4.12 6.32
N LEU A 101 -7.32 4.02 7.07
CA LEU A 101 -7.30 4.14 8.53
C LEU A 101 -7.39 5.63 8.91
N SER A 102 -8.23 5.97 9.88
CA SER A 102 -8.41 7.34 10.40
C SER A 102 -8.62 7.37 11.91
N HIS A 103 -8.60 8.57 12.52
CA HIS A 103 -8.90 8.73 13.94
C HIS A 103 -10.35 8.38 14.31
N GLU A 104 -11.25 8.24 13.33
CA GLU A 104 -12.65 7.90 13.56
C GLU A 104 -12.87 6.40 13.57
N ASN A 105 -12.12 5.65 12.75
CA ASN A 105 -12.36 4.24 12.51
C ASN A 105 -11.33 3.30 13.17
N PHE A 106 -10.25 3.82 13.77
CA PHE A 106 -9.16 3.00 14.33
C PHE A 106 -9.62 1.93 15.32
N ARG A 107 -10.65 2.20 16.14
CA ARG A 107 -11.18 1.24 17.12
C ARG A 107 -11.81 0.00 16.50
N HIS A 108 -12.25 0.09 15.25
CA HIS A 108 -12.90 -0.99 14.52
C HIS A 108 -12.01 -1.58 13.43
N HIS A 109 -10.81 -1.01 13.23
CA HIS A 109 -9.91 -1.38 12.14
C HIS A 109 -9.47 -2.84 12.21
N ASP A 110 -9.04 -3.31 13.39
CA ASP A 110 -8.58 -4.70 13.56
C ASP A 110 -9.72 -5.71 13.34
N GLN A 111 -10.92 -5.42 13.85
CA GLN A 111 -12.09 -6.27 13.64
C GLN A 111 -12.49 -6.30 12.16
N ARG A 112 -12.43 -5.16 11.46
CA ARG A 112 -12.69 -5.09 10.02
C ARG A 112 -11.70 -5.95 9.25
N LEU A 113 -10.40 -5.80 9.53
CA LEU A 113 -9.36 -6.61 8.89
C LEU A 113 -9.60 -8.11 9.13
N GLN A 114 -9.94 -8.50 10.35
CA GLN A 114 -10.26 -9.90 10.66
C GLN A 114 -11.45 -10.41 9.85
N ASN A 115 -12.51 -9.62 9.72
CA ASN A 115 -13.69 -9.96 8.91
C ASN A 115 -13.38 -10.04 7.42
N GLU A 116 -12.36 -9.33 6.96
CA GLU A 116 -11.90 -9.28 5.56
C GLU A 116 -10.82 -10.35 5.24
N GLY A 117 -10.45 -11.20 6.21
CA GLY A 117 -9.50 -12.30 6.04
C GLY A 117 -8.08 -12.03 6.54
N GLY A 118 -7.84 -10.90 7.21
CA GLY A 118 -6.53 -10.48 7.70
C GLY A 118 -5.65 -9.85 6.61
N LEU A 119 -4.46 -9.36 6.98
CA LEU A 119 -3.47 -8.83 6.04
C LEU A 119 -2.61 -9.97 5.46
N ASP A 120 -2.49 -10.05 4.13
CA ASP A 120 -1.62 -11.03 3.46
C ASP A 120 -0.15 -10.55 3.41
N LEU A 121 0.07 -9.23 3.35
CA LEU A 121 1.38 -8.60 3.32
C LEU A 121 1.34 -7.22 3.99
N ILE A 122 2.43 -6.87 4.68
CA ILE A 122 2.73 -5.51 5.09
C ILE A 122 4.06 -5.09 4.47
N VAL A 123 4.05 -4.02 3.67
CA VAL A 123 5.27 -3.39 3.13
C VAL A 123 5.63 -2.23 4.04
N MET A 124 6.72 -2.35 4.81
CA MET A 124 7.13 -1.35 5.80
C MET A 124 8.52 -0.81 5.53
N GLY A 125 8.72 0.48 5.77
CA GLY A 125 10.04 1.10 5.86
C GLY A 125 10.67 0.90 7.24
N LEU A 126 11.99 1.08 7.32
CA LEU A 126 12.73 1.12 8.58
C LEU A 126 13.33 2.53 8.73
N GLY A 127 13.01 3.19 9.84
CA GLY A 127 13.61 4.47 10.22
C GLY A 127 15.05 4.30 10.72
N ALA A 128 15.78 5.42 10.81
CA ALA A 128 17.16 5.45 11.33
C ALA A 128 17.22 5.23 12.85
#